data_AF-A0A3M5VE22-F1
#
_entry.id   AF-A0A3M5VE22-F1
#
_cell.length_a   1.000
_cell.length_b   1.000
_cell.length_c   1.000
_cell.angle_alpha   90.00
_cell.angle_beta   90.00
_cell.angle_gamma   90.00
#
_symmetry.space_group_name_H-M   'P 1'
#
loop_
_entity.id
_entity.type
_entity.pdbx_description
1 polymer ?
#
loop_
_entity_poly.entity_id
_entity_poly.type
_entity_poly.pdbx_seq_one_letter_code
_entity_poly.pdbx_strand_id
1 'polypeptide(L)' 'MYADISAFGGDAFAFCKHFLETEHVAFTPGLDFGRFQAGHHVRFAYTQSLPRLEQAVERIARGLRSWSA' A
#
# COMPACT_ATOMS: atom_id res chain seq x y z
N MET A 1 -0.90 10.85 -1.16
CA MET A 1 -0.78 10.46 -2.58
C MET A 1 -1.62 9.22 -2.79
N TYR A 2 -2.41 9.17 -3.86
CA TYR A 2 -3.17 7.96 -4.24
C TYR A 2 -2.40 7.19 -5.30
N ALA A 3 -2.45 5.85 -5.24
CA ALA A 3 -1.83 4.97 -6.21
C ALA A 3 -2.80 3.85 -6.58
N ASP A 4 -2.93 3.58 -7.88
CA ASP A 4 -3.63 2.42 -8.42
C ASP A 4 -2.74 1.17 -8.27
N ILE A 5 -3.30 0.10 -7.71
CA ILE A 5 -2.63 -1.18 -7.46
C ILE A 5 -3.14 -2.29 -8.38
N SER A 6 -3.98 -1.98 -9.39
CA SER A 6 -4.58 -2.98 -10.28
C SER A 6 -3.55 -3.88 -10.97
N ALA A 7 -2.33 -3.38 -11.22
CA ALA A 7 -1.23 -4.15 -11.80
C ALA A 7 -0.73 -5.30 -10.90
N PHE A 8 -1.03 -5.28 -9.60
CA PHE A 8 -0.62 -6.29 -8.63
C PHE A 8 -1.73 -7.29 -8.29
N GLY A 9 -2.93 -7.13 -8.84
CA GLY A 9 -4.08 -7.96 -8.52
C GLY A 9 -4.60 -7.80 -7.08
N GLY A 10 -5.62 -8.59 -6.73
CA GLY A 10 -6.26 -8.58 -5.42
C GLY A 10 -7.09 -7.31 -5.13
N ASP A 11 -7.46 -7.13 -3.86
CA ASP A 11 -8.13 -5.93 -3.37
C ASP A 11 -7.23 -5.09 -2.45
N ALA A 12 -7.48 -3.78 -2.41
CA ALA A 12 -6.68 -2.81 -1.66
C ALA A 12 -6.63 -3.08 -0.15
N PHE A 13 -7.66 -3.70 0.44
CA PHE A 13 -7.66 -4.02 1.87
C PHE A 13 -6.69 -5.17 2.16
N ALA A 14 -6.78 -6.26 1.39
CA ALA A 14 -5.86 -7.39 1.49
C ALA A 14 -4.41 -6.96 1.22
N PHE A 15 -4.20 -6.09 0.24
CA PHE A 15 -2.90 -5.51 -0.07
C PHE A 15 -2.36 -4.73 1.15
N CYS A 16 -3.11 -3.77 1.70
CA CYS A 16 -2.72 -3.05 2.91
C CYS A 16 -2.38 -3.97 4.09
N LYS A 17 -3.20 -5.00 4.32
CA LYS A 17 -3.02 -5.97 5.41
C LYS A 17 -1.71 -6.75 5.25
N HIS A 18 -1.39 -7.21 4.04
CA HIS A 18 -0.14 -7.92 3.75
C HIS A 18 1.09 -7.10 4.13
N PHE A 19 1.17 -5.83 3.72
CA PHE A 19 2.30 -4.97 4.06
C PHE A 19 2.38 -4.62 5.55
N LEU A 20 1.24 -4.54 6.23
CA LEU A 20 1.21 -4.33 7.67
C LEU A 20 1.78 -5.55 8.42
N GLU A 21 1.40 -6.76 8.02
CA GLU A 21 1.78 -8.00 8.70
C GLU A 21 3.20 -8.46 8.36
N THR A 22 3.65 -8.28 7.12
CA THR A 22 4.94 -8.83 6.65
C THR A 22 6.09 -7.83 6.68
N GLU A 23 5.82 -6.56 6.37
CA GLU A 23 6.85 -5.53 6.22
C GLU A 23 6.75 -4.40 7.27
N HIS A 24 5.73 -4.46 8.12
CA HIS A 24 5.41 -3.43 9.11
C HIS A 24 5.27 -2.04 8.48
N VAL A 25 4.65 -1.98 7.30
CA VAL A 25 4.33 -0.73 6.59
C VAL A 25 2.82 -0.56 6.58
N ALA A 26 2.35 0.55 7.14
CA ALA A 26 0.94 0.92 7.12
C ALA A 26 0.69 1.99 6.06
N PHE A 27 -0.25 1.73 5.15
CA PHE A 27 -0.87 2.72 4.27
C PHE A 27 -2.36 2.38 4.14
N THR A 28 -3.15 3.34 3.69
CA THR A 28 -4.61 3.28 3.84
C THR A 28 -5.27 2.72 2.58
N PRO A 29 -6.21 1.77 2.67
CA PRO A 29 -6.95 1.30 1.50
C PRO A 29 -7.86 2.40 0.96
N GLY A 30 -8.12 2.39 -0.35
CA GLY A 30 -9.01 3.34 -1.02
C GLY A 30 -10.46 3.26 -0.54
N LEU A 31 -10.87 2.12 0.04
CA LEU A 31 -12.19 1.89 0.60
C LEU A 31 -12.60 2.94 1.65
N ASP A 32 -11.63 3.54 2.34
CA ASP A 32 -11.88 4.57 3.37
C ASP A 32 -12.24 5.94 2.77
N PHE A 33 -12.16 6.12 1.44
CA PHE A 33 -12.27 7.43 0.76
C PHE A 33 -13.38 7.51 -0.29
N GLY A 34 -14.19 6.47 -0.45
CA GLY A 34 -15.33 6.47 -1.37
C GLY A 34 -15.54 5.14 -2.06
N ARG A 35 -16.24 5.18 -3.20
CA ARG A 35 -16.64 3.97 -3.94
C ARG A 35 -15.98 3.83 -5.32
N PHE A 36 -15.66 4.94 -5.98
CA PHE A 36 -15.12 4.90 -7.34
C PHE A 36 -13.71 4.28 -7.32
N GLN A 37 -13.58 3.08 -7.88
CA GLN A 37 -12.33 2.31 -7.95
C GLN A 37 -11.60 2.15 -6.60
N ALA A 38 -12.34 2.23 -5.50
CA ALA A 38 -11.78 2.26 -4.15
C ALA A 38 -11.07 0.95 -3.76
N GLY A 39 -11.51 -0.18 -4.32
CA GLY A 39 -10.86 -1.48 -4.15
C GLY A 39 -9.53 -1.63 -4.89
N HIS A 40 -9.18 -0.70 -5.78
CA HIS A 40 -7.95 -0.75 -6.60
C HIS A 40 -6.97 0.36 -6.24
N HIS A 41 -7.28 1.21 -5.26
CA HIS A 41 -6.41 2.32 -4.88
C HIS A 41 -5.95 2.20 -3.44
N VAL A 42 -4.76 2.71 -3.16
CA VAL A 42 -4.26 2.93 -1.80
C VAL A 42 -3.81 4.38 -1.64
N ARG A 43 -3.73 4.84 -0.38
CA ARG A 43 -3.29 6.19 -0.03
C ARG A 43 -2.06 6.16 0.87
N PHE A 44 -1.00 6.83 0.41
CA PHE A 44 0.22 7.06 1.18
C PHE A 44 0.19 8.45 1.83
N ALA A 45 0.44 8.49 3.13
CA ALA A 45 0.85 9.70 3.83
C ALA A 45 2.36 9.86 3.69
N TYR A 46 2.82 11.05 3.26
CA TYR A 46 4.23 11.35 3.01
C TYR A 46 4.75 12.50 3.89
N THR A 47 4.03 12.82 4.95
CA THR A 47 4.37 13.85 5.95
C THR A 47 5.35 13.30 6.98
N GLN A 48 6.43 12.67 6.52
CA GLN A 48 7.52 12.10 7.32
C GLN A 48 8.86 12.53 6.73
N SER A 49 9.94 12.34 7.49
CA SER A 49 11.29 12.64 7.01
C SER A 49 11.67 11.77 5.82
N LEU A 50 12.53 12.28 4.94
CA LEU A 50 13.01 11.56 3.77
C LEU A 50 13.60 10.17 4.12
N PRO A 51 14.46 10.01 5.15
CA PRO A 51 14.97 8.69 5.53
C PRO A 51 13.88 7.68 5.92
N ARG A 52 12.78 8.15 6.53
CA ARG A 52 11.63 7.29 6.87
C ARG A 52 10.87 6.86 5.62
N LEU A 53 10.74 7.76 4.64
CA LEU A 53 10.08 7.46 3.36
C LEU A 53 10.91 6.49 2.53
N GLU A 54 12.24 6.68 2.47
CA GLU A 54 13.17 5.76 1.79
C GLU A 54 13.05 4.34 2.38
N GLN A 55 13.09 4.21 3.71
CA GLN A 55 12.89 2.93 4.38
C GLN A 55 11.53 2.29 4.06
N ALA A 56 10.46 3.08 3.98
CA ALA A 56 9.15 2.57 3.61
C ALA A 56 9.12 2.06 2.17
N VAL A 57 9.76 2.77 1.23
CA VAL A 57 9.88 2.36 -0.17
C VAL A 57 10.64 1.04 -0.29
N GLU A 58 11.77 0.89 0.41
CA GLU A 58 12.53 -0.37 0.42
C GLU A 58 11.68 -1.54 0.90
N ARG A 59 10.97 -1.36 2.02
CA ARG A 59 10.06 -2.38 2.56
C ARG A 59 8.91 -2.70 1.62
N ILE A 60 8.33 -1.69 0.95
CA ILE A 60 7.31 -1.90 -0.08
C ILE A 60 7.88 -2.76 -1.22
N ALA A 61 9.10 -2.46 -1.69
CA ALA A 61 9.76 -3.25 -2.72
C ALA A 61 10.00 -4.70 -2.29
N ARG A 62 10.23 -4.98 -1.00
CA ARG A 62 10.31 -6.35 -0.46
C ARG A 62 8.96 -7.05 -0.41
N GLY A 63 7.93 -6.40 0.14
CA GLY A 63 6.60 -6.97 0.27
C GLY A 63 5.95 -7.27 -1.08
N LEU A 64 6.27 -6.50 -2.13
CA LEU A 64 5.85 -6.78 -3.50
C LEU A 64 6.40 -8.13 -4.04
N ARG A 65 7.54 -8.61 -3.56
CA ARG A 65 8.10 -9.90 -3.99
C ARG A 65 7.43 -11.11 -3.34
N SER A 66 6.80 -10.91 -2.18
CA SER A 66 6.06 -11.94 -1.45
C SER A 66 4.55 -11.83 -1.61
N TRP A 67 4.06 -10.77 -2.26
CA TRP A 67 2.65 -10.62 -2.60
C TRP A 67 2.24 -11.61 -3.67
N SER A 68 1.12 -12.30 -3.44
CA SER A 68 0.50 -13.23 -4.39
C SER A 68 -1.01 -13.08 -4.27
N ALA A 69 -1.64 -12.67 -5.37
CA ALA A 69 -3.08 -12.46 -5.50
C ALA A 69 -3.60 -13.00 -6.83
#